data_AF-A0A925HWE8-F1
#
_entry.id   AF-A0A925HWE8-F1
#
_cell.length_a   1.000
_cell.length_b   1.000
_cell.length_c   1.000
_cell.angle_alpha   90.00
_cell.angle_beta   90.00
_cell.angle_gamma   90.00
#
_symmetry.space_group_name_H-M   'P 1'
#
loop_
_entity.id
_entity.type
_entity.pdbx_description
1 polymer ?
#
loop_
_entity_poly.entity_id
_entity_poly.type
_entity_poly.pdbx_seq_one_letter_code
_entity_poly.pdbx_strand_id
1 'polypeptide(L)'
;VSEPAGWDDTLAILRQLHNPTFAMALAALWRDVFIHTGFAAVQAALARWKLPNEDSGGALMLLRDEEVVQGADFHPWPRVQRLLISPRAEELVRFCEAVDVALGGGFAGTGYCRTKLSLPAAALNPPPLITGEDLKQLGIALGPAYKEILEVVRDEQLEGRISSLADALELIRTRFGDQMRRK
;
A
#
# COMPACT_ATOMS: atom_id res chain seq x y z
N VAL A 1 -8.65 -38.70 -8.78
CA VAL A 1 -9.05 -37.29 -8.95
C VAL A 1 -7.93 -36.49 -8.36
N SER A 2 -7.05 -35.91 -9.18
CA SER A 2 -6.00 -35.04 -8.65
C SER A 2 -6.66 -33.91 -7.88
N GLU A 3 -6.21 -33.64 -6.66
CA GLU A 3 -6.66 -32.47 -5.91
C GLU A 3 -6.45 -31.22 -6.80
N PRO A 4 -7.41 -30.28 -6.83
CA PRO A 4 -7.19 -29.02 -7.52
C PRO A 4 -5.91 -28.39 -6.95
N ALA A 5 -4.92 -28.15 -7.81
CA ALA A 5 -3.55 -27.81 -7.41
C ALA A 5 -3.44 -26.63 -6.42
N GLY A 6 -4.46 -25.75 -6.33
CA GLY A 6 -4.48 -24.61 -5.40
C GLY A 6 -4.79 -24.93 -3.93
N TRP A 7 -5.34 -26.12 -3.60
CA TRP A 7 -5.66 -26.43 -2.20
C TRP A 7 -4.43 -26.75 -1.35
N ASP A 8 -3.41 -27.38 -1.94
CA ASP A 8 -2.15 -27.64 -1.25
C ASP A 8 -1.44 -26.32 -0.89
N ASP A 9 -1.39 -25.38 -1.83
CA ASP A 9 -0.86 -24.03 -1.63
C ASP A 9 -1.66 -23.28 -0.54
N THR A 10 -2.99 -23.35 -0.61
CA THR A 10 -3.87 -22.75 0.41
C THR A 10 -3.57 -23.30 1.80
N LEU A 11 -3.47 -24.63 1.93
CA LEU A 11 -3.14 -25.29 3.20
C LEU A 11 -1.72 -24.95 3.66
N ALA A 12 -0.76 -24.84 2.75
CA ALA A 12 0.61 -24.45 3.06
C ALA A 12 0.65 -23.04 3.64
N ILE A 13 -0.04 -22.07 3.03
CA ILE A 13 -0.15 -20.69 3.53
C ILE A 13 -0.81 -20.67 4.91
N LEU A 14 -1.96 -21.34 5.06
CA LEU A 14 -2.70 -21.38 6.33
C LEU A 14 -1.86 -21.96 7.48
N ARG A 15 -0.97 -22.92 7.21
CA ARG A 15 -0.06 -23.49 8.21
C ARG A 15 1.04 -22.51 8.67
N GLN A 16 1.42 -21.55 7.83
CA GLN A 16 2.40 -20.52 8.17
C GLN A 16 1.78 -19.34 8.94
N LEU A 17 0.46 -19.21 8.92
CA LEU A 17 -0.25 -18.16 9.63
C LEU A 17 -0.38 -18.48 11.12
N HIS A 18 0.37 -17.77 11.96
CA HIS A 18 0.24 -17.85 13.43
C HIS A 18 -0.81 -16.85 13.93
N ASN A 19 -1.86 -17.36 14.61
CA ASN A 19 -3.00 -16.56 15.08
C ASN A 19 -3.60 -15.65 13.98
N PRO A 20 -4.03 -16.22 12.84
CA PRO A 20 -4.59 -15.44 11.76
C PRO A 20 -5.88 -14.74 12.18
N THR A 21 -6.09 -13.53 11.67
CA THR A 21 -7.43 -12.97 11.62
C THR A 21 -8.26 -13.76 10.61
N PHE A 22 -9.58 -13.64 10.69
CA PHE A 22 -10.45 -14.27 9.70
C PHE A 22 -10.17 -13.75 8.28
N ALA A 23 -9.86 -12.46 8.13
CA ALA A 23 -9.49 -11.86 6.84
C ALA A 23 -8.23 -12.51 6.23
N MET A 24 -7.21 -12.84 7.01
CA MET A 24 -6.00 -13.52 6.51
C MET A 24 -6.30 -14.93 6.03
N ALA A 25 -7.08 -15.69 6.80
CA ALA A 25 -7.48 -17.05 6.41
C ALA A 25 -8.37 -17.02 5.16
N LEU A 26 -9.28 -16.05 5.07
CA LEU A 26 -10.13 -15.84 3.90
C LEU A 26 -9.31 -15.41 2.67
N ALA A 27 -8.30 -14.54 2.83
CA ALA A 27 -7.40 -14.18 1.76
C ALA A 27 -6.64 -15.41 1.24
N ALA A 28 -6.07 -16.24 2.13
CA ALA A 28 -5.39 -17.47 1.74
C ALA A 28 -6.33 -18.40 0.94
N LEU A 29 -7.57 -18.57 1.41
CA LEU A 29 -8.60 -19.37 0.73
C LEU A 29 -8.92 -18.87 -0.68
N TRP A 30 -8.97 -17.56 -0.89
CA TRP A 30 -9.39 -16.96 -2.15
C TRP A 30 -8.22 -16.61 -3.09
N ARG A 31 -6.97 -16.78 -2.65
CA ARG A 31 -5.78 -16.32 -3.38
C ARG A 31 -5.65 -16.91 -4.77
N ASP A 32 -5.76 -18.24 -4.90
CA ASP A 32 -5.67 -18.90 -6.20
C ASP A 32 -6.76 -18.42 -7.16
N VAL A 33 -8.01 -18.34 -6.67
CA VAL A 33 -9.14 -17.82 -7.45
C VAL A 33 -8.92 -16.35 -7.83
N PHE A 34 -8.38 -15.54 -6.93
CA PHE A 34 -8.07 -14.13 -7.18
C PHE A 34 -7.04 -13.96 -8.29
N ILE A 35 -5.97 -14.76 -8.29
CA ILE A 35 -4.94 -14.76 -9.34
C ILE A 35 -5.54 -15.08 -10.71
N HIS A 36 -6.46 -16.04 -10.77
CA HIS A 36 -7.05 -16.49 -12.04
C HIS A 36 -8.24 -15.66 -12.54
N THR A 37 -9.00 -15.05 -11.62
CA THR A 37 -10.29 -14.38 -11.97
C THR A 37 -10.31 -12.89 -11.67
N GLY A 38 -9.38 -12.40 -10.86
CA GLY A 38 -9.22 -10.99 -10.51
C GLY A 38 -10.20 -10.48 -9.45
N PHE A 39 -9.99 -9.21 -9.08
CA PHE A 39 -10.66 -8.54 -7.97
C PHE A 39 -12.19 -8.55 -8.06
N ALA A 40 -12.75 -8.20 -9.23
CA ALA A 40 -14.20 -8.04 -9.39
C ALA A 40 -14.95 -9.36 -9.18
N ALA A 41 -14.38 -10.48 -9.63
CA ALA A 41 -14.98 -11.81 -9.48
C ALA A 41 -15.00 -12.25 -8.00
N VAL A 42 -13.87 -12.13 -7.31
CA VAL A 42 -13.75 -12.47 -5.88
C VAL A 42 -14.64 -11.55 -5.03
N GLN A 43 -14.65 -10.24 -5.32
CA GLN A 43 -15.53 -9.30 -4.63
C GLN A 43 -17.01 -9.67 -4.76
N ALA A 44 -17.46 -9.99 -5.97
CA ALA A 44 -18.83 -10.41 -6.20
C ALA A 44 -19.17 -11.74 -5.49
N ALA A 45 -18.21 -12.67 -5.39
CA ALA A 45 -18.40 -13.92 -4.67
C ALA A 45 -18.52 -13.69 -3.15
N LEU A 46 -17.60 -12.94 -2.56
CA LEU A 46 -17.62 -12.60 -1.12
C LEU A 46 -18.87 -11.82 -0.72
N ALA A 47 -19.35 -10.91 -1.57
CA ALA A 47 -20.59 -10.18 -1.33
C ALA A 47 -21.82 -11.09 -1.17
N ARG A 48 -21.83 -12.27 -1.82
CA ARG A 48 -22.93 -13.25 -1.70
C ARG A 48 -22.87 -14.05 -0.40
N TRP A 49 -21.69 -14.17 0.22
CA TRP A 49 -21.49 -14.91 1.45
C TRP A 49 -22.00 -14.15 2.70
N LYS A 50 -22.37 -12.87 2.54
CA LYS A 50 -22.92 -12.01 3.62
C LYS A 50 -22.03 -11.96 4.87
N LEU A 51 -20.71 -12.02 4.68
CA LEU A 51 -19.73 -11.86 5.74
C LEU A 51 -19.67 -10.39 6.21
N PRO A 52 -19.17 -10.11 7.42
CA PRO A 52 -18.90 -8.74 7.85
C PRO A 52 -18.04 -7.98 6.83
N ASN A 53 -18.34 -6.69 6.61
CA ASN A 53 -17.60 -5.86 5.66
C ASN A 53 -16.11 -5.76 6.02
N GLU A 54 -15.79 -5.79 7.31
CA GLU A 54 -14.42 -5.79 7.80
C GLU A 54 -13.64 -7.03 7.34
N ASP A 55 -14.29 -8.19 7.30
CA ASP A 55 -13.68 -9.46 6.91
C ASP A 55 -13.49 -9.57 5.40
N SER A 56 -14.57 -9.40 4.63
CA SER A 56 -14.50 -9.46 3.16
C SER A 56 -13.64 -8.33 2.59
N GLY A 57 -13.79 -7.11 3.11
CA GLY A 57 -13.00 -5.96 2.71
C GLY A 57 -11.53 -6.13 3.08
N GLY A 58 -11.26 -6.69 4.26
CA GLY A 58 -9.92 -7.08 4.70
C GLY A 58 -9.26 -8.06 3.74
N ALA A 59 -9.91 -9.19 3.47
CA ALA A 59 -9.36 -10.21 2.57
C ALA A 59 -9.09 -9.67 1.15
N LEU A 60 -10.02 -8.88 0.60
CA LEU A 60 -9.83 -8.24 -0.70
C LEU A 60 -8.66 -7.26 -0.71
N MET A 61 -8.43 -6.52 0.39
CA MET A 61 -7.28 -5.62 0.52
C MET A 61 -5.97 -6.43 0.51
N LEU A 62 -5.90 -7.51 1.30
CA LEU A 62 -4.73 -8.38 1.37
C LEU A 62 -4.36 -8.95 0.00
N LEU A 63 -5.36 -9.47 -0.73
CA LEU A 63 -5.18 -10.02 -2.08
C LEU A 63 -4.74 -8.97 -3.10
N ARG A 64 -5.33 -7.78 -3.06
CA ARG A 64 -5.03 -6.69 -4.00
C ARG A 64 -3.60 -6.17 -3.84
N ASP A 65 -3.14 -6.04 -2.59
CA ASP A 65 -1.90 -5.35 -2.28
C ASP A 65 -0.69 -6.30 -2.12
N GLU A 66 -0.92 -7.61 -2.21
CA GLU A 66 0.09 -8.67 -2.06
C GLU A 66 1.34 -8.42 -2.93
N GLU A 67 1.14 -8.20 -4.22
CA GLU A 67 2.23 -8.01 -5.19
C GLU A 67 3.11 -6.80 -4.83
N VAL A 68 2.50 -5.71 -4.34
CA VAL A 68 3.24 -4.50 -3.97
C VAL A 68 4.10 -4.74 -2.74
N VAL A 69 3.66 -5.59 -1.81
CA VAL A 69 4.44 -5.95 -0.63
C VAL A 69 5.56 -6.93 -0.99
N GLN A 70 5.28 -7.93 -1.82
CA GLN A 70 6.29 -8.90 -2.27
C GLN A 70 7.39 -8.26 -3.12
N GLY A 71 7.07 -7.23 -3.91
CA GLY A 71 8.02 -6.44 -4.72
C GLY A 71 8.40 -5.09 -4.11
N ALA A 72 8.19 -4.88 -2.81
CA ALA A 72 8.33 -3.57 -2.18
C ALA A 72 9.73 -2.94 -2.32
N ASP A 73 10.77 -3.76 -2.42
CA ASP A 73 12.16 -3.34 -2.62
C ASP A 73 12.43 -2.75 -4.03
N PHE A 74 11.54 -3.00 -4.99
CA PHE A 74 11.60 -2.42 -6.34
C PHE A 74 10.59 -1.29 -6.57
N HIS A 75 9.75 -0.97 -5.58
CA HIS A 75 8.76 0.09 -5.70
C HIS A 75 9.24 1.41 -5.07
N PRO A 76 8.84 2.56 -5.64
CA PRO A 76 9.04 3.85 -5.00
C PRO A 76 8.47 3.87 -3.58
N TRP A 77 9.20 4.47 -2.64
CA TRP A 77 8.81 4.46 -1.24
C TRP A 77 7.40 5.03 -0.99
N PRO A 78 6.93 6.12 -1.64
CA PRO A 78 5.57 6.62 -1.46
C PRO A 78 4.48 5.59 -1.75
N ARG A 79 4.71 4.68 -2.71
CA ARG A 79 3.74 3.62 -3.05
C ARG A 79 3.66 2.60 -1.91
N VAL A 80 4.80 2.14 -1.42
CA VAL A 80 4.88 1.17 -0.32
C VAL A 80 4.38 1.79 0.99
N GLN A 81 4.81 3.01 1.29
CA GLN A 81 4.42 3.72 2.51
C GLN A 81 2.91 3.83 2.66
N ARG A 82 2.17 4.14 1.59
CA ARG A 82 0.70 4.24 1.63
C ARG A 82 0.05 2.95 2.16
N LEU A 83 0.64 1.79 1.86
CA LEU A 83 0.21 0.50 2.42
C LEU A 83 0.63 0.35 3.88
N LEU A 84 1.88 0.71 4.19
CA LEU A 84 2.46 0.54 5.53
C LEU A 84 1.93 1.51 6.60
N ILE A 85 1.28 2.62 6.20
CA ILE A 85 0.59 3.53 7.13
C ILE A 85 -0.89 3.19 7.30
N SER A 86 -1.40 2.17 6.58
CA SER A 86 -2.79 1.74 6.72
C SER A 86 -3.02 1.02 8.06
N PRO A 87 -4.24 1.05 8.62
CA PRO A 87 -4.55 0.34 9.86
C PRO A 87 -4.30 -1.17 9.81
N ARG A 88 -4.29 -1.77 8.62
CA ARG A 88 -4.07 -3.21 8.38
C ARG A 88 -2.67 -3.54 7.87
N ALA A 89 -1.71 -2.61 7.92
CA ALA A 89 -0.35 -2.82 7.44
C ALA A 89 0.31 -4.07 8.05
N GLU A 90 0.22 -4.24 9.37
CA GLU A 90 0.79 -5.40 10.07
C GLU A 90 0.14 -6.72 9.64
N GLU A 91 -1.16 -6.71 9.36
CA GLU A 91 -1.88 -7.88 8.86
C GLU A 91 -1.45 -8.22 7.42
N LEU A 92 -1.33 -7.20 6.57
CA LEU A 92 -0.86 -7.34 5.19
C LEU A 92 0.54 -7.94 5.11
N VAL A 93 1.50 -7.39 5.85
CA VAL A 93 2.88 -7.89 5.80
C VAL A 93 2.96 -9.32 6.35
N ARG A 94 2.25 -9.65 7.43
CA ARG A 94 2.20 -11.04 7.95
C ARG A 94 1.56 -12.02 6.96
N PHE A 95 0.54 -11.60 6.22
CA PHE A 95 -0.06 -12.43 5.18
C PHE A 95 0.94 -12.73 4.06
N CYS A 96 1.62 -11.70 3.55
CA CYS A 96 2.63 -11.86 2.51
C CYS A 96 3.82 -12.71 2.98
N GLU A 97 4.29 -12.54 4.23
CA GLU A 97 5.35 -13.40 4.80
C GLU A 97 4.95 -14.87 4.82
N ALA A 98 3.70 -15.18 5.19
CA ALA A 98 3.19 -16.55 5.16
C ALA A 98 3.13 -17.12 3.74
N VAL A 99 2.78 -16.29 2.74
CA VAL A 99 2.80 -16.67 1.33
C VAL A 99 4.23 -16.93 0.85
N ASP A 100 5.19 -16.05 1.16
CA ASP A 100 6.59 -16.20 0.75
C ASP A 100 7.18 -17.51 1.30
N VAL A 101 6.94 -17.80 2.59
CA VAL A 101 7.41 -19.04 3.21
C VAL A 101 6.74 -20.27 2.60
N ALA A 102 5.42 -20.22 2.38
CA ALA A 102 4.67 -21.38 1.90
C ALA A 102 4.97 -21.74 0.44
N LEU A 103 5.15 -20.74 -0.42
CA LEU A 103 5.25 -20.93 -1.87
C LEU A 103 6.68 -20.72 -2.41
N GLY A 104 7.66 -20.53 -1.53
CA GLY A 104 9.06 -20.31 -1.93
C GLY A 104 9.28 -18.95 -2.61
N GLY A 105 8.51 -17.93 -2.20
CA GLY A 105 8.67 -16.56 -2.67
C GLY A 105 9.96 -15.90 -2.18
N GLY A 106 10.27 -14.71 -2.72
CA GLY A 106 11.41 -13.92 -2.29
C GLY A 106 11.10 -13.10 -1.03
N PHE A 107 11.96 -13.17 -0.01
CA PHE A 107 11.77 -12.44 1.25
C PHE A 107 12.19 -10.97 1.23
N ALA A 108 12.67 -10.45 0.09
CA ALA A 108 13.25 -9.11 0.02
C ALA A 108 12.20 -8.01 0.24
N GLY A 109 11.03 -8.10 -0.41
CA GLY A 109 9.96 -7.12 -0.26
C GLY A 109 9.31 -7.15 1.13
N THR A 110 8.97 -8.34 1.64
CA THR A 110 8.42 -8.49 3.00
C THR A 110 9.43 -8.08 4.07
N GLY A 111 10.71 -8.43 3.91
CA GLY A 111 11.79 -7.97 4.79
C GLY A 111 12.00 -6.45 4.76
N TYR A 112 11.89 -5.82 3.58
CA TYR A 112 11.91 -4.36 3.45
C TYR A 112 10.73 -3.72 4.21
N CYS A 113 9.52 -4.24 4.03
CA CYS A 113 8.33 -3.76 4.73
C CYS A 113 8.45 -3.91 6.24
N ARG A 114 8.95 -5.05 6.72
CA ARG A 114 9.19 -5.32 8.14
C ARG A 114 10.18 -4.32 8.75
N THR A 115 11.25 -4.02 8.03
CA THR A 115 12.25 -3.00 8.43
C THR A 115 11.64 -1.60 8.50
N LYS A 116 10.71 -1.27 7.60
CA LYS A 116 10.01 0.02 7.61
C LYS A 116 8.98 0.12 8.74
N LEU A 117 8.25 -0.95 9.02
CA LEU A 117 7.26 -0.99 10.12
C LEU A 117 7.89 -0.91 11.52
N SER A 118 9.17 -1.24 11.67
CA SER A 118 9.89 -1.06 12.93
C SER A 118 10.38 0.37 13.17
N LEU A 119 10.26 1.26 12.17
CA LEU A 119 10.59 2.67 12.32
C LEU A 119 9.60 3.37 13.27
N PRO A 120 10.05 4.42 13.98
CA PRO A 120 9.14 5.32 14.70
C PRO A 120 8.05 5.89 13.76
N ALA A 121 6.85 6.11 14.29
CA ALA A 121 5.72 6.62 13.48
C ALA A 121 6.05 7.91 12.72
N ALA A 122 6.82 8.82 13.32
CA ALA A 122 7.25 10.07 12.68
C ALA A 122 8.29 9.87 11.55
N ALA A 123 9.01 8.75 11.55
CA ALA A 123 9.92 8.38 10.47
C ALA A 123 9.21 7.58 9.37
N LEU A 124 8.27 6.72 9.74
CA LEU A 124 7.43 5.97 8.80
C LEU A 124 6.48 6.90 8.02
N ASN A 125 5.90 7.89 8.70
CA ASN A 125 4.97 8.85 8.13
C ASN A 125 5.29 10.27 8.62
N PRO A 126 6.34 10.91 8.07
CA PRO A 126 6.70 12.26 8.50
C PRO A 126 5.58 13.26 8.19
N PRO A 127 5.41 14.32 8.99
CA PRO A 127 4.46 15.39 8.70
C PRO A 127 4.73 16.00 7.31
N PRO A 128 3.71 16.32 6.50
CA PRO A 128 3.91 16.98 5.21
C PRO A 128 4.72 18.28 5.36
N LEU A 129 5.64 18.55 4.43
CA LEU A 129 6.41 19.81 4.42
C LEU A 129 5.55 21.04 4.13
N ILE A 130 4.45 20.84 3.39
CA ILE A 130 3.48 21.86 3.03
C ILE A 130 2.07 21.29 3.09
N THR A 131 1.10 22.19 3.25
CA THR A 131 -0.33 21.91 3.27
C THR A 131 -1.06 22.78 2.24
N GLY A 132 -2.34 22.51 2.03
CA GLY A 132 -3.18 23.36 1.17
C GLY A 132 -3.32 24.80 1.67
N GLU A 133 -3.24 25.03 2.98
CA GLU A 133 -3.28 26.39 3.54
C GLU A 133 -2.00 27.16 3.20
N ASP A 134 -0.84 26.48 3.18
CA ASP A 134 0.42 27.09 2.76
C ASP A 134 0.35 27.53 1.29
N LEU A 135 -0.19 26.67 0.40
CA LEU A 135 -0.41 27.03 -1.01
C LEU A 135 -1.32 28.25 -1.18
N LYS A 136 -2.35 28.35 -0.34
CA LYS A 136 -3.29 29.47 -0.34
C LYS A 136 -2.62 30.77 0.11
N GLN A 137 -1.79 30.72 1.16
CA GLN A 137 -1.02 31.88 1.63
C GLN A 137 0.00 32.36 0.58
N LEU A 138 0.50 31.44 -0.26
CA LEU A 138 1.40 31.76 -1.38
C LEU A 138 0.68 32.34 -2.60
N GLY A 139 -0.64 32.49 -2.55
CA GLY A 139 -1.43 33.07 -3.64
C GLY A 139 -1.65 32.14 -4.84
N ILE A 140 -1.43 30.83 -4.67
CA ILE A 140 -1.68 29.84 -5.72
C ILE A 140 -3.18 29.65 -5.85
N ALA A 141 -3.73 29.73 -7.08
CA ALA A 141 -5.16 29.62 -7.31
C ALA A 141 -5.69 28.21 -7.03
N LEU A 142 -6.79 28.12 -6.27
CA LEU A 142 -7.47 26.85 -5.95
C LEU A 142 -7.87 26.11 -7.24
N GLY A 143 -7.56 24.83 -7.33
CA GLY A 143 -7.93 24.00 -8.49
C GLY A 143 -7.22 22.64 -8.52
N PRO A 144 -7.40 21.86 -9.60
CA PRO A 144 -6.77 20.54 -9.77
C PRO A 144 -5.25 20.53 -9.54
N ALA A 145 -4.58 21.64 -9.86
CA ALA A 145 -3.15 21.83 -9.63
C ALA A 145 -2.72 21.73 -8.16
N TYR A 146 -3.60 22.04 -7.18
CA TYR A 146 -3.27 21.89 -5.76
C TYR A 146 -2.94 20.45 -5.40
N LYS A 147 -3.79 19.53 -5.85
CA LYS A 147 -3.61 18.12 -5.56
C LYS A 147 -2.31 17.62 -6.17
N GLU A 148 -2.04 17.98 -7.41
CA GLU A 148 -0.81 17.62 -8.11
C GLU A 148 0.44 18.17 -7.40
N ILE A 149 0.43 19.44 -7.00
CA ILE A 149 1.54 20.07 -6.26
C ILE A 149 1.78 19.35 -4.93
N LEU A 150 0.73 19.14 -4.14
CA LEU A 150 0.84 18.47 -2.84
C LEU A 150 1.32 17.03 -2.99
N GLU A 151 0.86 16.29 -4.00
CA GLU A 151 1.30 14.93 -4.29
C GLU A 151 2.77 14.89 -4.70
N VAL A 152 3.21 15.78 -5.60
CA VAL A 152 4.62 15.85 -6.02
C VAL A 152 5.53 16.20 -4.85
N VAL A 153 5.20 17.22 -4.08
CA VAL A 153 6.02 17.61 -2.91
C VAL A 153 6.03 16.49 -1.88
N ARG A 154 4.90 15.80 -1.68
CA ARG A 154 4.84 14.66 -0.78
C ARG A 154 5.75 13.53 -1.24
N ASP A 155 5.70 13.15 -2.52
CA ASP A 155 6.52 12.08 -3.05
C ASP A 155 8.02 12.41 -2.95
N GLU A 156 8.42 13.66 -3.27
CA GLU A 156 9.81 14.12 -3.14
C GLU A 156 10.30 14.13 -1.68
N GLN A 157 9.43 14.50 -0.73
CA GLN A 157 9.72 14.44 0.70
C GLN A 157 9.96 13.00 1.16
N LEU A 158 9.07 12.09 0.77
CA LEU A 158 9.12 10.70 1.21
C LEU A 158 10.36 10.00 0.63
N GLU A 159 10.75 10.36 -0.59
CA GLU A 159 12.00 9.89 -1.21
C GLU A 159 13.26 10.57 -0.63
N GLY A 160 13.13 11.48 0.33
CA GLY A 160 14.24 12.15 1.00
C GLY A 160 15.00 13.16 0.12
N ARG A 161 14.43 13.55 -1.04
CA ARG A 161 15.04 14.52 -1.96
C ARG A 161 14.88 15.96 -1.48
N ILE A 162 13.86 16.21 -0.67
CA ILE A 162 13.59 17.48 0.00
C ILE A 162 13.30 17.24 1.49
N SER A 163 13.66 18.20 2.34
CA SER A 163 13.57 18.02 3.80
C SER A 163 13.02 19.23 4.54
N SER A 164 12.80 20.35 3.85
CA SER A 164 12.35 21.60 4.45
C SER A 164 11.25 22.29 3.64
N LEU A 165 10.54 23.21 4.29
CA LEU A 165 9.60 24.12 3.63
C LEU A 165 10.29 24.88 2.48
N ALA A 166 11.54 25.33 2.68
CA ALA A 166 12.29 26.05 1.66
C ALA A 166 12.51 25.19 0.40
N ASP A 167 12.90 23.93 0.58
CA ASP A 167 13.08 22.98 -0.54
C ASP A 167 11.77 22.75 -1.28
N ALA A 168 10.66 22.56 -0.55
CA ALA A 168 9.34 22.38 -1.13
C ALA A 168 8.91 23.60 -1.97
N LEU A 169 9.14 24.81 -1.47
CA LEU A 169 8.82 26.04 -2.20
C LEU A 169 9.67 26.17 -3.47
N GLU A 170 10.95 25.81 -3.41
CA GLU A 170 11.82 25.86 -4.58
C GLU A 170 11.39 24.87 -5.65
N LEU A 171 11.10 23.63 -5.25
CA LEU A 171 10.53 22.60 -6.13
C LEU A 171 9.25 23.09 -6.81
N ILE A 172 8.35 23.74 -6.06
CA ILE A 172 7.12 24.31 -6.61
C ILE A 172 7.43 25.36 -7.68
N ARG A 173 8.37 26.28 -7.42
CA ARG A 173 8.76 27.31 -8.38
C ARG A 173 9.37 26.72 -9.65
N THR A 174 10.26 25.74 -9.52
CA THR A 174 10.93 25.12 -10.67
C THR A 174 9.96 24.33 -11.55
N ARG A 175 9.05 23.55 -10.94
CA ARG A 175 8.21 22.59 -11.67
C ARG A 175 6.86 23.16 -12.09
N PHE A 176 6.33 24.12 -11.35
CA PHE A 176 4.98 24.68 -11.56
C PHE A 176 5.00 26.20 -11.81
N GLY A 177 6.18 26.82 -11.93
CA GLY A 177 6.34 28.26 -12.14
C GLY A 177 5.52 28.83 -13.31
N ASP A 178 5.43 28.10 -14.42
CA ASP A 178 4.67 28.53 -15.60
C ASP A 178 3.15 28.41 -15.40
N GLN A 179 2.70 27.42 -14.65
CA GLN A 179 1.29 27.26 -14.28
C GLN A 179 0.85 28.36 -13.30
N MET A 180 1.76 28.85 -12.45
CA MET A 180 1.52 29.98 -11.55
C MET A 180 1.49 31.35 -12.27
N ARG A 181 2.08 31.47 -13.47
CA ARG A 181 2.14 32.73 -14.24
C ARG A 181 0.96 32.95 -15.18
N ARG A 182 0.23 31.90 -15.57
CA ARG A 182 -0.97 31.99 -16.41
C ARG A 182 -2.18 32.40 -15.55
N LYS A 183 -2.37 33.71 -15.38
CA LYS A 183 -3.65 34.32 -15.00
C LYS A 183 -4.52 34.51 -16.23
#